data_AF-A0A833DAQ0-F1
#
_entry.id   AF-A0A833DAQ0-F1
#
_cell.length_a   1.000
_cell.length_b   1.000
_cell.length_c   1.000
_cell.angle_alpha   90.00
_cell.angle_beta   90.00
_cell.angle_gamma   90.00
#
_symmetry.space_group_name_H-M   'P 1'
#
loop_
_entity.id
_entity.type
_entity.pdbx_description
1 polymer ?
#
loop_
_entity_poly.entity_id
_entity_poly.type
_entity_poly.pdbx_seq_one_letter_code
_entity_poly.pdbx_strand_id
1 'polypeptide(L)'
;MSASPGVLIVREDTAIKGQIRNCRQIEIYGYVEGEVAAQTVLVHPTGRCYGTIKAESADIHGDLQGDVVVRNLISIRNTGSVSGNVQYGQLSMEMGGSLSAEVRNVPPSISGDLEVTVDRGRSVRITRQDLTALDPDDKAQDLIFTVSNAKNGYITLAAAPSRPVSRFTQADLDGGGVLFTHDGTDTAAASFDVVVADRAGANSGAQTVRVAVRR
;
A
#
# COMPACT_ATOMS: atom_id res chain seq x y z
N MET A 1 -2.85 -40.19 27.90
CA MET A 1 -3.40 -38.94 28.46
C MET A 1 -3.14 -37.85 27.44
N SER A 2 -4.17 -37.46 26.68
CA SER A 2 -4.04 -36.40 25.66
C SER A 2 -3.88 -35.08 26.39
N ALA A 3 -2.73 -34.42 26.25
CA ALA A 3 -2.52 -33.08 26.77
C ALA A 3 -3.55 -32.15 26.10
N SER A 4 -4.45 -31.57 26.89
CA SER A 4 -5.40 -30.58 26.39
C SER A 4 -4.61 -29.49 25.67
N PRO A 5 -4.82 -29.27 24.35
CA PRO A 5 -4.18 -28.17 23.67
C PRO A 5 -4.60 -26.89 24.41
N GLY A 6 -3.67 -25.95 24.62
CA GLY A 6 -3.93 -24.71 25.36
C GLY A 6 -4.93 -23.83 24.63
N VAL A 7 -6.22 -24.14 24.78
CA VAL A 7 -7.36 -23.43 24.21
C VAL A 7 -7.98 -22.56 25.29
N LEU A 8 -8.16 -21.27 25.00
CA LEU A 8 -8.94 -20.35 25.81
C LEU A 8 -10.34 -20.25 25.22
N ILE A 9 -11.36 -20.59 26.00
CA ILE A 9 -12.76 -20.50 25.56
C ILE A 9 -13.46 -19.41 26.37
N VAL A 10 -13.99 -18.41 25.66
CA VAL A 10 -14.80 -17.32 26.22
C VAL A 10 -16.26 -17.64 25.92
N ARG A 11 -17.03 -18.02 26.96
CA ARG A 11 -18.46 -18.38 26.80
C ARG A 11 -19.34 -17.14 26.61
N GLU A 12 -20.58 -17.34 26.17
CA GLU A 12 -21.54 -16.29 25.78
C GLU A 12 -21.79 -15.25 26.89
N ASP A 13 -21.87 -15.68 28.16
CA ASP A 13 -22.07 -14.79 29.31
C ASP A 13 -20.76 -14.18 29.87
N THR A 14 -19.63 -14.38 29.18
CA THR A 14 -18.32 -13.92 29.64
C THR A 14 -17.87 -12.69 28.85
N ALA A 15 -17.57 -11.62 29.57
CA ALA A 15 -16.93 -10.43 29.03
C ALA A 15 -15.49 -10.33 29.57
N ILE A 16 -14.52 -10.29 28.67
CA ILE A 16 -13.09 -10.11 29.01
C ILE A 16 -12.65 -8.74 28.53
N LYS A 17 -12.10 -7.93 29.44
CA LYS A 17 -11.39 -6.70 29.08
C LYS A 17 -9.93 -6.80 29.50
N GLY A 18 -8.99 -6.67 28.57
CA GLY A 18 -7.56 -6.68 28.89
C GLY A 18 -6.66 -7.25 27.80
N GLN A 19 -5.52 -7.80 28.21
CA GLN A 19 -4.51 -8.36 27.30
C GLN A 19 -4.46 -9.88 27.42
N ILE A 20 -4.70 -10.58 26.32
CA ILE A 20 -4.57 -12.04 26.19
C ILE A 20 -3.29 -12.31 25.40
N ARG A 21 -2.32 -12.98 26.02
CA ARG A 21 -1.02 -13.33 25.43
C ARG A 21 -0.70 -14.80 25.70
N ASN A 22 0.26 -15.36 24.96
CA ASN A 22 0.70 -16.76 25.06
C ASN A 22 -0.44 -17.78 24.86
N CYS A 23 -1.44 -17.43 24.04
CA CYS A 23 -2.55 -18.32 23.72
C CYS A 23 -2.25 -19.09 22.42
N ARG A 24 -2.50 -20.40 22.40
CA ARG A 24 -2.41 -21.15 21.14
C ARG A 24 -3.67 -20.93 20.31
N GLN A 25 -4.82 -21.21 20.89
CA GLN A 25 -6.11 -21.06 20.24
C GLN A 25 -7.08 -20.37 21.18
N ILE A 26 -7.82 -19.38 20.67
CA ILE A 26 -8.91 -18.73 21.39
C ILE A 26 -10.22 -18.93 20.65
N GLU A 27 -11.26 -19.28 21.40
CA GLU A 27 -12.63 -19.39 20.92
C GLU A 27 -13.52 -18.39 21.65
N ILE A 28 -14.13 -17.49 20.89
CA ILE A 28 -14.91 -16.38 21.43
C ILE A 28 -16.38 -16.60 21.08
N TYR A 29 -17.17 -16.97 22.09
CA TYR A 29 -18.64 -17.01 22.03
C TYR A 29 -19.27 -15.79 22.71
N GLY A 30 -18.58 -15.19 23.69
CA GLY A 30 -19.01 -13.98 24.40
C GLY A 30 -18.36 -12.71 23.89
N TYR A 31 -17.93 -11.84 24.81
CA TYR A 31 -17.37 -10.53 24.49
C TYR A 31 -15.90 -10.43 24.89
N VAL A 32 -15.05 -9.98 23.98
CA VAL A 32 -13.63 -9.70 24.25
C VAL A 32 -13.29 -8.30 23.78
N GLU A 33 -12.69 -7.51 24.66
CA GLU A 33 -12.21 -6.16 24.37
C GLU A 33 -10.75 -5.99 24.84
N GLY A 34 -9.85 -5.65 23.92
CA GLY A 34 -8.45 -5.36 24.24
C GLY A 34 -7.46 -5.97 23.25
N GLU A 35 -6.30 -6.40 23.74
CA GLU A 35 -5.24 -6.98 22.88
C GLU A 35 -5.32 -8.52 22.95
N VAL A 36 -5.54 -9.18 21.81
CA VAL A 36 -5.59 -10.64 21.68
C VAL A 36 -4.44 -11.11 20.81
N ALA A 37 -3.49 -11.85 21.40
CA ALA A 37 -2.39 -12.49 20.69
C ALA A 37 -2.50 -14.02 20.81
N ALA A 38 -2.79 -14.69 19.70
CA ALA A 38 -2.92 -16.15 19.64
C ALA A 38 -2.34 -16.72 18.32
N GLN A 39 -2.17 -18.04 18.20
CA GLN A 39 -1.89 -18.64 16.87
C GLN A 39 -3.18 -18.70 16.05
N THR A 40 -4.28 -19.16 16.65
CA THR A 40 -5.58 -19.29 16.00
C THR A 40 -6.66 -18.54 16.78
N VAL A 41 -7.43 -17.71 16.08
CA VAL A 41 -8.59 -16.99 16.65
C VAL A 41 -9.86 -17.48 15.97
N LEU A 42 -10.82 -17.96 16.76
CA LEU A 42 -12.15 -18.31 16.28
C LEU A 42 -13.18 -17.42 16.96
N VAL A 43 -13.91 -16.66 16.16
CA VAL A 43 -15.06 -15.88 16.63
C VAL A 43 -16.31 -16.62 16.20
N HIS A 44 -17.03 -17.19 17.15
CA HIS A 44 -18.29 -17.90 16.91
C HIS A 44 -19.43 -16.92 16.59
N PRO A 45 -20.60 -17.36 16.08
CA PRO A 45 -21.66 -16.45 15.62
C PRO A 45 -22.15 -15.42 16.65
N THR A 46 -22.16 -15.75 17.94
CA THR A 46 -22.53 -14.83 19.03
C THR A 46 -21.34 -14.02 19.55
N GLY A 47 -20.13 -14.39 19.15
CA GLY A 47 -18.88 -13.82 19.62
C GLY A 47 -18.68 -12.41 19.09
N ARG A 48 -18.22 -11.52 19.97
CA ARG A 48 -17.80 -10.16 19.61
C ARG A 48 -16.40 -9.89 20.11
N CYS A 49 -15.54 -9.46 19.20
CA CYS A 49 -14.16 -9.12 19.51
C CYS A 49 -13.84 -7.69 19.09
N TYR A 50 -13.46 -6.86 20.05
CA TYR A 50 -13.10 -5.46 19.84
C TYR A 50 -11.65 -5.18 20.27
N GLY A 51 -10.89 -4.45 19.46
CA GLY A 51 -9.54 -4.01 19.81
C GLY A 51 -8.46 -4.52 18.86
N THR A 52 -7.31 -4.92 19.38
CA THR A 52 -6.16 -5.32 18.58
C THR A 52 -6.01 -6.84 18.56
N ILE A 53 -6.08 -7.46 17.40
CA ILE A 53 -5.98 -8.92 17.23
C ILE A 53 -4.72 -9.24 16.44
N LYS A 54 -3.85 -10.11 16.97
CA LYS A 54 -2.65 -10.64 16.31
C LYS A 54 -2.75 -12.16 16.27
N ALA A 55 -2.88 -12.71 15.07
CA ALA A 55 -3.01 -14.15 14.86
C ALA A 55 -2.19 -14.67 13.67
N GLU A 56 -1.90 -15.98 13.66
CA GLU A 56 -1.46 -16.64 12.42
C GLU A 56 -2.64 -16.94 11.51
N SER A 57 -3.75 -17.44 12.07
CA SER A 57 -4.98 -17.73 11.32
C SER A 57 -6.22 -17.30 12.11
N ALA A 58 -7.26 -16.87 11.40
CA ALA A 58 -8.51 -16.43 12.00
C ALA A 58 -9.73 -16.99 11.24
N ASP A 59 -10.71 -17.52 11.96
CA ASP A 59 -11.99 -17.98 11.42
C ASP A 59 -13.13 -17.19 12.09
N ILE A 60 -13.84 -16.39 11.29
CA ILE A 60 -14.77 -15.38 11.77
C ILE A 60 -16.19 -15.74 11.36
N HIS A 61 -16.99 -16.18 12.32
CA HIS A 61 -18.44 -16.34 12.21
C HIS A 61 -19.23 -15.19 12.87
N GLY A 62 -18.64 -14.49 13.84
CA GLY A 62 -19.29 -13.38 14.54
C GLY A 62 -18.75 -12.00 14.15
N ASP A 63 -18.77 -11.07 15.10
CA ASP A 63 -18.34 -9.69 14.89
C ASP A 63 -16.89 -9.48 15.36
N LEU A 64 -16.06 -8.94 14.49
CA LEU A 64 -14.70 -8.54 14.80
C LEU A 64 -14.45 -7.10 14.34
N GLN A 65 -14.06 -6.24 15.26
CA GLN A 65 -13.81 -4.82 14.97
C GLN A 65 -12.52 -4.31 15.62
N GLY A 66 -11.64 -3.68 14.83
CA GLY A 66 -10.46 -2.97 15.31
C GLY A 66 -9.21 -3.19 14.44
N ASP A 67 -8.04 -3.29 15.07
CA ASP A 67 -6.76 -3.49 14.38
C ASP A 67 -6.42 -4.97 14.32
N VAL A 68 -6.56 -5.56 13.14
CA VAL A 68 -6.48 -7.00 12.92
C VAL A 68 -5.24 -7.33 12.10
N VAL A 69 -4.38 -8.19 12.61
CA VAL A 69 -3.16 -8.66 11.93
C VAL A 69 -3.16 -10.17 11.90
N VAL A 70 -3.43 -10.74 10.72
CA VAL A 70 -3.45 -12.19 10.46
C VAL A 70 -2.37 -12.55 9.46
N ARG A 71 -1.37 -13.33 9.87
CA ARG A 71 -0.19 -13.57 9.00
C ARG A 71 -0.44 -14.55 7.85
N ASN A 72 -1.27 -15.58 8.05
CA ASN A 72 -1.46 -16.65 7.08
C ASN A 72 -2.81 -16.53 6.36
N LEU A 73 -3.92 -16.87 7.03
CA LEU A 73 -5.26 -16.91 6.42
C LEU A 73 -6.31 -16.34 7.37
N ILE A 74 -7.12 -15.40 6.87
CA ILE A 74 -8.38 -15.00 7.48
C ILE A 74 -9.55 -15.59 6.67
N SER A 75 -10.40 -16.36 7.34
CA SER A 75 -11.63 -16.94 6.80
C SER A 75 -12.83 -16.22 7.39
N ILE A 76 -13.64 -15.59 6.55
CA ILE A 76 -14.88 -14.91 6.94
C ILE A 76 -16.05 -15.77 6.48
N ARG A 77 -16.81 -16.30 7.44
CA ARG A 77 -17.94 -17.19 7.19
C ARG A 77 -19.19 -16.39 6.83
N ASN A 78 -20.26 -17.08 6.45
CA ASN A 78 -21.51 -16.45 6.02
C ASN A 78 -22.16 -15.47 7.02
N THR A 79 -21.87 -15.58 8.32
CA THR A 79 -22.35 -14.66 9.37
C THR A 79 -21.27 -13.73 9.88
N GLY A 80 -20.02 -13.90 9.41
CA GLY A 80 -18.86 -13.14 9.89
C GLY A 80 -18.87 -11.70 9.40
N SER A 81 -18.62 -10.77 10.31
CA SER A 81 -18.44 -9.35 10.01
C SER A 81 -17.10 -8.88 10.56
N VAL A 82 -16.23 -8.39 9.67
CA VAL A 82 -14.91 -7.87 10.04
C VAL A 82 -14.85 -6.39 9.66
N SER A 83 -14.47 -5.52 10.60
CA SER A 83 -14.32 -4.08 10.36
C SER A 83 -13.08 -3.47 11.02
N GLY A 84 -12.52 -2.41 10.43
CA GLY A 84 -11.34 -1.69 10.95
C GLY A 84 -10.07 -1.89 10.10
N ASN A 85 -8.89 -1.76 10.69
CA ASN A 85 -7.62 -1.91 9.97
C ASN A 85 -7.24 -3.39 9.90
N VAL A 86 -7.39 -4.03 8.73
CA VAL A 86 -7.15 -5.47 8.60
C VAL A 86 -5.95 -5.74 7.70
N GLN A 87 -4.89 -6.30 8.28
CA GLN A 87 -3.73 -6.85 7.57
C GLN A 87 -3.86 -8.37 7.53
N TYR A 88 -3.82 -8.95 6.33
CA TYR A 88 -3.95 -10.39 6.13
C TYR A 88 -2.97 -10.90 5.07
N GLY A 89 -2.50 -12.14 5.22
CA GLY A 89 -1.74 -12.84 4.18
C GLY A 89 -2.65 -13.31 3.03
N GLN A 90 -3.67 -14.10 3.37
CA GLN A 90 -4.70 -14.59 2.45
C GLN A 90 -6.09 -14.36 3.04
N LEU A 91 -7.07 -14.09 2.18
CA LEU A 91 -8.48 -13.89 2.54
C LEU A 91 -9.34 -14.96 1.86
N SER A 92 -10.16 -15.64 2.65
CA SER A 92 -11.23 -16.53 2.17
C SER A 92 -12.57 -16.04 2.73
N MET A 93 -13.59 -15.95 1.90
CA MET A 93 -14.91 -15.44 2.30
C MET A 93 -16.03 -16.31 1.74
N GLU A 94 -16.99 -16.66 2.59
CA GLU A 94 -18.22 -17.34 2.20
C GLU A 94 -19.33 -16.35 1.83
N MET A 95 -20.32 -16.78 1.04
CA MET A 95 -21.48 -15.95 0.71
C MET A 95 -22.24 -15.54 1.98
N GLY A 96 -22.35 -14.22 2.21
CA GLY A 96 -22.98 -13.63 3.40
C GLY A 96 -21.98 -12.94 4.34
N GLY A 97 -20.70 -13.29 4.27
CA GLY A 97 -19.65 -12.62 5.04
C GLY A 97 -19.48 -11.15 4.61
N SER A 98 -19.21 -10.28 5.57
CA SER A 98 -18.96 -8.85 5.35
C SER A 98 -17.55 -8.47 5.81
N LEU A 99 -16.84 -7.71 4.99
CA LEU A 99 -15.54 -7.13 5.32
C LEU A 99 -15.56 -5.64 4.98
N SER A 100 -15.47 -4.80 6.01
CA SER A 100 -15.33 -3.35 5.91
C SER A 100 -13.98 -2.95 6.48
N ALA A 101 -12.92 -3.20 5.73
CA ALA A 101 -11.55 -2.93 6.15
C ALA A 101 -10.99 -1.63 5.54
N GLU A 102 -10.28 -0.84 6.36
CA GLU A 102 -9.36 0.17 5.86
C GLU A 102 -8.09 -0.55 5.42
N VAL A 103 -7.89 -0.65 4.10
CA VAL A 103 -6.64 -1.17 3.53
C VAL A 103 -5.56 -0.14 3.80
N ARG A 104 -4.51 -0.53 4.51
CA ARG A 104 -3.38 0.35 4.78
C ARG A 104 -2.62 0.60 3.49
N ASN A 105 -2.86 1.78 2.90
CA ASN A 105 -2.16 2.29 1.74
C ASN A 105 -0.64 2.34 2.01
N VAL A 106 0.17 1.70 1.17
CA VAL A 106 1.63 1.86 1.22
C VAL A 106 1.99 3.05 0.33
N PRO A 107 2.65 4.10 0.85
CA PRO A 107 3.04 5.22 0.00
C PRO A 107 3.99 4.77 -1.11
N PRO A 108 3.88 5.34 -2.32
CA PRO A 108 4.75 5.00 -3.42
C PRO A 108 6.18 5.45 -3.12
N SER A 109 7.14 4.77 -3.73
CA SER A 109 8.57 5.11 -3.65
C SER A 109 9.16 5.36 -5.03
N ILE A 110 10.10 6.30 -5.13
CA ILE A 110 10.84 6.57 -6.36
C ILE A 110 12.15 5.77 -6.36
N SER A 111 12.45 5.17 -7.50
CA SER A 111 13.68 4.43 -7.80
C SER A 111 14.22 4.85 -9.18
N GLY A 112 15.41 4.37 -9.51
CA GLY A 112 16.19 4.79 -10.69
C GLY A 112 17.51 5.41 -10.26
N ASP A 113 18.38 5.73 -11.22
CA ASP A 113 19.61 6.47 -10.94
C ASP A 113 19.38 7.99 -10.83
N LEU A 114 18.20 8.48 -11.27
CA LEU A 114 17.81 9.89 -11.29
C LEU A 114 18.78 10.77 -12.12
N GLU A 115 19.45 10.15 -13.09
CA GLU A 115 20.39 10.82 -13.98
C GLU A 115 19.95 10.67 -15.43
N VAL A 116 19.76 11.81 -16.11
CA VAL A 116 19.38 11.84 -17.52
C VAL A 116 20.49 12.57 -18.29
N THR A 117 20.77 12.16 -19.53
CA THR A 117 21.68 12.90 -20.41
C THR A 117 20.96 13.33 -21.68
N VAL A 118 21.10 14.60 -22.05
CA VAL A 118 20.43 15.19 -23.22
C VAL A 118 21.39 16.08 -24.00
N ASP A 119 21.22 16.15 -25.31
CA ASP A 119 21.92 17.15 -26.13
C ASP A 119 21.22 18.51 -26.02
N ARG A 120 21.98 19.60 -26.05
CA ARG A 120 21.45 20.96 -25.93
C ARG A 120 20.35 21.22 -26.97
N GLY A 121 19.17 21.60 -26.47
CA GLY A 121 18.01 21.94 -27.31
C GLY A 121 17.30 20.72 -27.90
N ARG A 122 17.66 19.51 -27.47
CA ARG A 122 17.01 18.26 -27.88
C ARG A 122 16.15 17.70 -26.75
N SER A 123 15.39 16.66 -27.11
CA SER A 123 14.62 15.85 -26.17
C SER A 123 15.25 14.48 -26.02
N VAL A 124 15.16 13.93 -24.82
CA VAL A 124 15.54 12.55 -24.50
C VAL A 124 14.39 11.86 -23.78
N ARG A 125 14.20 10.58 -24.06
CA ARG A 125 13.19 9.75 -23.40
C ARG A 125 13.66 9.39 -21.99
N ILE A 126 12.80 9.60 -21.01
CA ILE A 126 13.00 9.11 -19.66
C ILE A 126 12.57 7.65 -19.62
N THR A 127 13.41 6.79 -19.07
CA THR A 127 13.22 5.35 -18.98
C THR A 127 13.13 4.92 -17.51
N ARG A 128 12.78 3.64 -17.28
CA ARG A 128 12.76 3.06 -15.93
C ARG A 128 14.13 3.02 -15.25
N GLN A 129 15.22 3.12 -16.01
CA GLN A 129 16.56 3.23 -15.44
C GLN A 129 16.74 4.59 -14.77
N ASP A 130 16.24 5.64 -15.42
CA ASP A 130 16.38 7.02 -14.95
C ASP A 130 15.39 7.32 -13.82
N LEU A 131 14.13 6.90 -13.98
CA LEU A 131 13.05 7.21 -13.05
C LEU A 131 11.95 6.13 -13.10
N THR A 132 11.55 5.61 -11.95
CA THR A 132 10.39 4.71 -11.82
C THR A 132 9.76 4.82 -10.44
N ALA A 133 8.45 4.61 -10.36
CA ALA A 133 7.70 4.50 -9.11
C ALA A 133 7.38 3.04 -8.81
N LEU A 134 7.59 2.65 -7.56
CA LEU A 134 7.29 1.33 -7.02
C LEU A 134 6.25 1.46 -5.92
N ASP A 135 5.16 0.71 -6.08
CA ASP A 135 4.04 0.67 -5.17
C ASP A 135 3.43 -0.75 -5.18
N PRO A 136 3.28 -1.41 -4.02
CA PRO A 136 2.77 -2.78 -3.95
C PRO A 136 1.24 -2.90 -4.06
N ASP A 137 0.48 -1.83 -3.84
CA ASP A 137 -0.98 -1.81 -3.78
C ASP A 137 -1.67 -0.95 -4.84
N ASP A 138 -0.92 -0.15 -5.61
CA ASP A 138 -1.42 0.62 -6.75
C ASP A 138 -0.81 0.21 -8.11
N LYS A 139 -1.59 0.38 -9.17
CA LYS A 139 -1.16 0.09 -10.55
C LYS A 139 -0.39 1.27 -11.12
N ALA A 140 0.48 1.02 -12.10
CA ALA A 140 1.27 2.06 -12.79
C ALA A 140 0.43 3.22 -13.38
N GLN A 141 -0.81 2.97 -13.78
CA GLN A 141 -1.72 4.02 -14.28
C GLN A 141 -2.21 4.97 -13.18
N ASP A 142 -2.19 4.53 -11.92
CA ASP A 142 -2.70 5.26 -10.77
C ASP A 142 -1.57 5.99 -10.01
N LEU A 143 -0.31 5.72 -10.37
CA LEU A 143 0.88 6.41 -9.84
C LEU A 143 1.19 7.65 -10.67
N ILE A 144 0.97 8.84 -10.10
CA ILE A 144 1.09 10.11 -10.82
C ILE A 144 2.34 10.86 -10.35
N PHE A 145 3.31 11.03 -11.25
CA PHE A 145 4.41 11.96 -11.06
C PHE A 145 3.93 13.40 -11.21
N THR A 146 4.40 14.26 -10.30
CA THR A 146 4.28 15.71 -10.40
C THR A 146 5.66 16.33 -10.43
N VAL A 147 5.91 17.13 -11.47
CA VAL A 147 7.17 17.78 -11.75
C VAL A 147 7.13 19.21 -11.23
N SER A 148 8.18 19.63 -10.55
CA SER A 148 8.36 21.00 -10.07
C SER A 148 9.82 21.44 -10.21
N ASN A 149 10.10 22.72 -9.94
CA ASN A 149 11.46 23.29 -9.91
C ASN A 149 12.33 22.94 -11.13
N ALA A 150 11.70 22.82 -12.31
CA ALA A 150 12.41 22.52 -13.54
C ALA A 150 13.34 23.69 -13.93
N LYS A 151 14.59 23.37 -14.26
CA LYS A 151 15.64 24.30 -14.67
C LYS A 151 16.20 23.86 -16.02
N ASN A 152 16.34 24.81 -16.94
CA ASN A 152 16.96 24.64 -18.25
C ASN A 152 16.26 23.57 -19.12
N GLY A 153 14.96 23.35 -18.91
CA GLY A 153 14.17 22.38 -19.65
C GLY A 153 12.82 22.09 -19.00
N TYR A 154 12.07 21.19 -19.61
CA TYR A 154 10.72 20.83 -19.20
C TYR A 154 10.37 19.40 -19.64
N ILE A 155 9.33 18.82 -19.02
CA ILE A 155 8.82 17.49 -19.39
C ILE A 155 7.74 17.62 -20.45
N THR A 156 7.73 16.72 -21.43
CA THR A 156 6.68 16.59 -22.45
C THR A 156 6.26 15.14 -22.61
N LEU A 157 5.10 14.93 -23.23
CA LEU A 157 4.68 13.61 -23.69
C LEU A 157 5.02 13.44 -25.17
N ALA A 158 5.42 12.24 -25.58
CA ALA A 158 5.76 11.90 -26.96
C ALA A 158 4.59 12.14 -27.94
N ALA A 159 3.35 12.03 -27.46
CA ALA A 159 2.15 12.35 -28.23
C ALA A 159 1.96 13.87 -28.48
N ALA A 160 2.60 14.72 -27.68
CA ALA A 160 2.51 16.17 -27.77
C ALA A 160 3.86 16.83 -27.37
N PRO A 161 4.93 16.62 -28.17
CA PRO A 161 6.30 16.96 -27.78
C PRO A 161 6.57 18.47 -27.65
N SER A 162 5.67 19.33 -28.15
CA SER A 162 5.76 20.79 -28.02
C SER A 162 4.97 21.35 -26.85
N ARG A 163 4.29 20.50 -26.05
CA ARG A 163 3.45 20.93 -24.93
C ARG A 163 4.05 20.47 -23.59
N PRO A 164 4.61 21.39 -22.79
CA PRO A 164 5.05 21.07 -21.44
C PRO A 164 3.93 20.45 -20.61
N VAL A 165 4.27 19.43 -19.83
CA VAL A 165 3.40 18.82 -18.82
C VAL A 165 4.10 18.86 -17.47
N SER A 166 3.32 19.10 -16.41
CA SER A 166 3.80 19.00 -15.04
C SER A 166 3.42 17.67 -14.40
N ARG A 167 2.67 16.81 -15.09
CA ARG A 167 2.21 15.52 -14.58
C ARG A 167 2.22 14.44 -15.66
N PHE A 168 2.57 13.23 -15.28
CA PHE A 168 2.50 12.01 -16.09
C PHE A 168 2.36 10.80 -15.17
N THR A 169 1.90 9.67 -15.70
CA THR A 169 1.75 8.42 -14.93
C THR A 169 2.96 7.51 -15.07
N GLN A 170 3.14 6.55 -14.15
CA GLN A 170 4.13 5.49 -14.34
C GLN A 170 3.84 4.70 -15.64
N ALA A 171 2.57 4.51 -16.00
CA ALA A 171 2.18 3.88 -17.27
C ALA A 171 2.63 4.67 -18.52
N ASP A 172 2.60 6.01 -18.47
CA ASP A 172 3.14 6.84 -19.54
C ASP A 172 4.65 6.61 -19.70
N LEU A 173 5.40 6.56 -18.59
CA LEU A 173 6.84 6.30 -18.60
C LEU A 173 7.15 4.90 -19.12
N ASP A 174 6.39 3.90 -18.68
CA ASP A 174 6.52 2.51 -19.12
C ASP A 174 6.26 2.34 -20.62
N GLY A 175 5.33 3.10 -21.17
CA GLY A 175 5.09 3.20 -22.62
C GLY A 175 6.15 4.01 -23.38
N GLY A 176 7.14 4.57 -22.68
CA GLY A 176 8.12 5.51 -23.22
C GLY A 176 7.50 6.87 -23.59
N GLY A 177 6.28 7.16 -23.14
CA GLY A 177 5.59 8.41 -23.45
C GLY A 177 6.29 9.65 -22.90
N VAL A 178 7.23 9.54 -21.95
CA VAL A 178 7.77 10.69 -21.22
C VAL A 178 9.13 11.13 -21.77
N LEU A 179 9.26 12.43 -22.02
CA LEU A 179 10.46 13.07 -22.55
C LEU A 179 10.90 14.22 -21.63
N PHE A 180 12.22 14.36 -21.42
CA PHE A 180 12.81 15.62 -20.99
C PHE A 180 13.26 16.41 -22.23
N THR A 181 12.91 17.70 -22.30
CA THR A 181 13.31 18.60 -23.39
C THR A 181 14.15 19.73 -22.83
N HIS A 182 15.38 19.86 -23.31
CA HIS A 182 16.27 20.96 -22.96
C HIS A 182 15.87 22.23 -23.71
N ASP A 183 15.85 23.40 -23.05
CA ASP A 183 15.31 24.65 -23.60
C ASP A 183 16.26 25.39 -24.57
N GLY A 184 17.49 24.90 -24.71
CA GLY A 184 18.50 25.44 -25.63
C GLY A 184 19.39 26.52 -25.00
N THR A 185 19.25 26.80 -23.71
CA THR A 185 20.20 27.62 -22.94
C THR A 185 21.62 27.07 -23.01
N ASP A 186 22.65 27.91 -22.90
CA ASP A 186 24.04 27.44 -22.91
C ASP A 186 24.47 26.98 -21.51
N THR A 187 23.87 25.88 -21.05
CA THR A 187 24.13 25.30 -19.73
C THR A 187 24.65 23.88 -19.86
N ALA A 188 25.51 23.47 -18.92
CA ALA A 188 26.04 22.10 -18.87
C ALA A 188 25.12 21.14 -18.07
N ALA A 189 24.10 21.69 -17.39
CA ALA A 189 23.22 20.93 -16.53
C ALA A 189 21.80 21.52 -16.51
N ALA A 190 20.83 20.63 -16.41
CA ALA A 190 19.42 20.88 -16.15
C ALA A 190 18.98 20.05 -14.94
N SER A 191 17.80 20.34 -14.40
CA SER A 191 17.24 19.55 -13.30
C SER A 191 15.75 19.72 -13.20
N PHE A 192 15.07 18.80 -12.54
CA PHE A 192 13.70 18.98 -12.09
C PHE A 192 13.44 18.12 -10.85
N ASP A 193 12.52 18.58 -10.02
CA ASP A 193 12.06 17.81 -8.87
C ASP A 193 10.83 16.99 -9.25
N VAL A 194 10.69 15.81 -8.64
CA VAL A 194 9.57 14.90 -8.81
C VAL A 194 9.04 14.43 -7.47
N VAL A 195 7.71 14.32 -7.40
CA VAL A 195 6.99 13.61 -6.36
C VAL A 195 6.05 12.64 -7.07
N VAL A 196 5.98 11.38 -6.63
CA VAL A 196 4.90 10.48 -7.04
C VAL A 196 3.86 10.38 -5.93
N ALA A 197 2.59 10.41 -6.32
CA ALA A 197 1.47 10.18 -5.43
C ALA A 197 0.58 9.05 -5.96
N ASP A 198 0.02 8.29 -5.05
CA ASP A 198 -0.99 7.26 -5.33
C ASP A 198 -2.42 7.87 -5.37
N ARG A 199 -3.42 7.00 -5.54
CA ARG A 199 -4.84 7.39 -5.57
C ARG A 199 -5.40 7.78 -4.20
N ALA A 200 -4.79 7.30 -3.12
CA ALA A 200 -5.18 7.64 -1.74
C ALA A 200 -4.58 8.98 -1.28
N GLY A 201 -3.65 9.54 -2.05
CA GLY A 201 -2.98 10.82 -1.81
C GLY A 201 -1.69 10.70 -0.99
N ALA A 202 -1.20 9.50 -0.66
CA ALA A 202 0.12 9.36 -0.08
C ALA A 202 1.19 9.60 -1.16
N ASN A 203 2.38 10.04 -0.74
CA ASN A 203 3.41 10.47 -1.67
C ASN A 203 4.82 10.04 -1.23
N SER A 204 5.72 9.96 -2.21
CA SER A 204 7.11 9.52 -2.05
C SER A 204 8.04 10.51 -1.34
N GLY A 205 7.58 11.74 -1.08
CA GLY A 205 8.47 12.89 -0.90
C GLY A 205 9.14 13.32 -2.21
N ALA A 206 9.76 14.50 -2.19
CA ALA A 206 10.40 15.09 -3.36
C ALA A 206 11.82 14.52 -3.58
N GLN A 207 12.14 14.22 -4.83
CA GLN A 207 13.48 13.86 -5.28
C GLN A 207 13.87 14.71 -6.49
N THR A 208 15.17 14.97 -6.65
CA THR A 208 15.68 15.75 -7.78
C THR A 208 16.27 14.83 -8.83
N VAL A 209 15.77 14.92 -10.06
CA VAL A 209 16.39 14.33 -11.25
C VAL A 209 17.41 15.32 -11.82
N ARG A 210 18.64 14.84 -12.01
CA ARG A 210 19.74 15.62 -12.58
C ARG A 210 19.85 15.33 -14.06
N VAL A 211 20.04 16.37 -14.87
CA VAL A 211 20.18 16.23 -16.31
C VAL A 211 21.54 16.79 -16.74
N ALA A 212 22.41 15.94 -17.28
CA ALA A 212 23.65 16.36 -17.92
C ALA A 212 23.37 16.83 -19.36
N VAL A 213 23.89 18.00 -19.73
CA VAL A 213 23.66 18.59 -21.06
C VAL A 213 24.93 18.50 -21.90
N ARG A 214 24.85 17.78 -23.03
CA ARG A 214 25.92 17.68 -24.03
C ARG A 214 25.84 18.85 -25.00
N ARG A 215 27.03 19.31 -25.43
CA ARG A 215 27.18 20.37 -26.42
C ARG A 215 27.06 19.86 -27.84
#